data_AF-A0A7V1ZGS6-F1
#
_entry.id   AF-A0A7V1ZGS6-F1
#
_cell.length_a   1.000
_cell.length_b   1.000
_cell.length_c   1.000
_cell.angle_alpha   90.00
_cell.angle_beta   90.00
_cell.angle_gamma   90.00
#
_symmetry.space_group_name_H-M   'P 1'
#
loop_
_entity.id
_entity.type
_entity.pdbx_description
1 polymer ?
#
loop_
_entity_poly.entity_id
_entity_poly.type
_entity_poly.pdbx_seq_one_letter_code
_entity_poly.pdbx_strand_id
1 'polypeptide(L)'
;MTDALLSGDDTVLKNTWDEICVQVQFEQSVYWDVYVDKMMRLVSIELNSQPTFVKEAIWLQTDNGLRWIIDNEYKESQPITSYDGVNLGMKNTHDDETIPFNEHDIADYIVREYILVAAGRWHNRRIEAFIDSISSD
;
A
#
# COMPACT_ATOMS: atom_id res chain seq x y z
N MET A 1 -16.21 9.90 3.29
CA MET A 1 -15.59 10.77 2.28
C MET A 1 -16.68 11.30 1.36
N THR A 2 -17.35 12.38 1.72
CA THR A 2 -18.28 13.10 0.81
C THR A 2 -17.53 14.34 0.35
N ASP A 3 -16.72 14.17 -0.69
CA ASP A 3 -16.02 15.26 -1.37
C ASP A 3 -16.74 15.59 -2.68
N ALA A 4 -16.50 16.79 -3.21
CA ALA A 4 -16.82 17.15 -4.58
C ALA A 4 -16.30 16.05 -5.53
N LEU A 5 -17.18 15.55 -6.40
CA LEU A 5 -16.88 14.50 -7.36
C LEU A 5 -15.91 15.03 -8.41
N LEU A 6 -14.89 14.24 -8.74
CA LEU A 6 -13.97 14.55 -9.83
C LEU A 6 -14.59 14.23 -11.20
N SER A 7 -15.60 13.35 -11.24
CA SER A 7 -16.45 13.12 -12.41
C SER A 7 -17.50 14.22 -12.64
N GLY A 8 -17.64 15.18 -11.71
CA GLY A 8 -18.68 16.20 -11.72
C GLY A 8 -20.00 15.75 -11.07
N ASP A 9 -20.89 16.73 -10.83
CA ASP A 9 -22.13 16.57 -10.07
C ASP A 9 -23.28 15.91 -10.86
N ASP A 10 -23.11 15.74 -12.18
CA ASP A 10 -24.15 15.21 -13.07
C ASP A 10 -24.22 13.67 -13.08
N THR A 11 -23.47 13.00 -12.20
CA THR A 11 -23.45 11.53 -12.10
C THR A 11 -24.34 11.02 -10.97
N VAL A 12 -24.77 9.75 -11.07
CA VAL A 12 -25.47 9.07 -9.98
C VAL A 12 -24.54 8.64 -8.83
N LEU A 13 -23.23 8.86 -8.97
CA LEU A 13 -22.23 8.48 -7.97
C LEU A 13 -22.30 9.46 -6.80
N LYS A 14 -22.16 8.95 -5.56
CA LYS A 14 -22.41 9.77 -4.37
C LYS A 14 -21.12 10.32 -3.75
N ASN A 15 -19.99 9.67 -3.99
CA ASN A 15 -18.73 9.99 -3.34
C ASN A 15 -17.53 9.44 -4.12
N THR A 16 -16.34 9.86 -3.71
CA THR A 16 -15.07 9.38 -4.29
C THR A 16 -14.89 7.86 -4.25
N TRP A 17 -15.48 7.16 -3.26
CA TRP A 17 -15.40 5.69 -3.25
C TRP A 17 -16.22 5.07 -4.38
N ASP A 18 -17.44 5.57 -4.64
CA ASP A 18 -18.24 5.13 -5.79
C ASP A 18 -17.48 5.41 -7.11
N GLU A 19 -16.78 6.55 -7.25
CA GLU A 19 -15.93 6.86 -8.41
C GLU A 19 -14.75 5.91 -8.59
N ILE A 20 -14.04 5.60 -7.49
CA ILE A 20 -12.93 4.64 -7.50
C ILE A 20 -13.44 3.25 -7.92
N CYS A 21 -14.58 2.81 -7.40
CA CYS A 21 -15.15 1.51 -7.75
C CYS A 21 -15.45 1.41 -9.25
N VAL A 22 -16.12 2.42 -9.83
CA VAL A 22 -16.41 2.45 -11.27
C VAL A 22 -15.12 2.42 -12.09
N GLN A 23 -14.12 3.23 -11.73
CA GLN A 23 -12.88 3.31 -12.49
C GLN A 23 -12.04 2.03 -12.43
N VAL A 24 -12.09 1.31 -11.32
CA VAL A 24 -11.42 0.02 -11.18
C VAL A 24 -12.17 -1.10 -11.93
N GLN A 25 -13.50 -1.05 -11.97
CA GLN A 25 -14.32 -2.12 -12.55
C GLN A 25 -14.50 -2.00 -14.07
N PHE A 26 -14.49 -0.78 -14.61
CA PHE A 26 -14.76 -0.52 -16.01
C PHE A 26 -13.54 0.07 -16.72
N GLU A 27 -13.24 1.36 -16.48
CA GLU A 27 -12.10 2.03 -17.09
C GLU A 27 -11.59 3.18 -16.22
N GLN A 28 -10.26 3.25 -16.08
CA GLN A 28 -9.58 4.31 -15.36
C GLN A 28 -9.60 5.61 -16.17
N SER A 29 -9.89 6.74 -15.52
CA SER A 29 -9.84 8.05 -16.17
C SER A 29 -8.39 8.51 -16.40
N VAL A 30 -8.21 9.53 -17.26
CA VAL A 30 -6.90 10.22 -17.41
C VAL A 30 -6.39 10.88 -16.12
N TYR A 31 -7.26 11.05 -15.13
CA TYR A 31 -6.94 11.59 -13.81
C TYR A 31 -6.74 10.48 -12.76
N TRP A 32 -6.56 9.23 -13.17
CA TRP A 32 -6.40 8.10 -12.25
C TRP A 32 -5.32 8.34 -11.19
N ASP A 33 -4.19 8.93 -11.58
CA ASP A 33 -3.10 9.27 -10.65
C ASP A 33 -3.56 10.18 -9.50
N VAL A 34 -4.53 11.07 -9.74
CA VAL A 34 -5.11 11.93 -8.69
C VAL A 34 -5.90 11.11 -7.67
N TYR A 35 -6.60 10.06 -8.13
CA TYR A 35 -7.30 9.13 -7.22
C TYR A 35 -6.29 8.28 -6.44
N VAL A 36 -5.24 7.78 -7.10
CA VAL A 36 -4.16 7.04 -6.43
C VAL A 36 -3.49 7.90 -5.37
N ASP A 37 -3.08 9.12 -5.70
CA ASP A 37 -2.48 10.07 -4.75
C ASP A 37 -3.41 10.36 -3.57
N LYS A 38 -4.72 10.49 -3.83
CA LYS A 38 -5.72 10.70 -2.79
C LYS A 38 -5.83 9.48 -1.87
N MET A 39 -5.86 8.27 -2.42
CA MET A 39 -5.88 7.02 -1.63
C MET A 39 -4.60 6.88 -0.81
N MET A 40 -3.43 7.07 -1.44
CA MET A 40 -2.12 7.05 -0.78
C MET A 40 -2.08 8.02 0.39
N ARG A 41 -2.50 9.27 0.18
CA ARG A 41 -2.52 10.30 1.23
C ARG A 41 -3.44 9.92 2.40
N LEU A 42 -4.63 9.38 2.13
CA LEU A 42 -5.53 8.93 3.18
C LEU A 42 -4.91 7.80 4.01
N VAL A 43 -4.31 6.82 3.33
CA VAL A 43 -3.62 5.72 4.00
C VAL A 43 -2.46 6.25 4.83
N SER A 44 -1.64 7.17 4.30
CA SER A 44 -0.54 7.77 5.05
C SER A 44 -1.02 8.53 6.30
N ILE A 45 -2.16 9.24 6.23
CA ILE A 45 -2.76 9.91 7.40
C ILE A 45 -3.13 8.88 8.47
N GLU A 46 -3.73 7.77 8.08
CA GLU A 46 -4.08 6.70 9.01
C GLU A 46 -2.83 6.03 9.60
N LEU A 47 -1.82 5.73 8.76
CA LEU A 47 -0.55 5.14 9.17
C LEU A 47 0.19 5.99 10.20
N ASN A 48 0.11 7.32 10.12
CA ASN A 48 0.73 8.22 11.10
C ASN A 48 0.22 8.00 12.53
N SER A 49 -1.01 7.50 12.68
CA SER A 49 -1.60 7.21 13.99
C SER A 49 -1.23 5.83 14.54
N GLN A 50 -0.62 4.97 13.73
CA GLN A 50 -0.32 3.59 14.10
C GLN A 50 1.00 3.48 14.88
N PRO A 51 1.10 2.56 15.86
CA PRO A 51 2.36 2.27 16.54
C PRO A 51 3.45 1.79 15.59
N THR A 52 4.72 2.08 15.91
CA THR A 52 5.88 1.68 15.11
C THR A 52 5.88 0.19 14.74
N PHE A 53 5.65 -0.70 15.72
CA PHE A 53 5.64 -2.14 15.48
C PHE A 53 4.54 -2.60 14.49
N VAL A 54 3.43 -1.86 14.39
CA VAL A 54 2.39 -2.14 13.40
C VAL A 54 2.89 -1.77 12.01
N LYS A 55 3.54 -0.61 11.86
CA LYS A 55 4.11 -0.19 10.58
C LYS A 55 5.21 -1.14 10.12
N GLU A 56 6.09 -1.56 11.02
CA GLU A 56 7.12 -2.58 10.77
C GLU A 56 6.50 -3.89 10.28
N ALA A 57 5.49 -4.41 11.00
CA ALA A 57 4.81 -5.65 10.63
C ALA A 57 4.10 -5.60 9.28
N ILE A 58 3.54 -4.43 8.89
CA ILE A 58 2.95 -4.26 7.57
C ILE A 58 4.04 -4.12 6.51
N TRP A 59 5.10 -3.35 6.79
CA TRP A 59 6.20 -3.15 5.84
C TRP A 59 6.89 -4.45 5.46
N LEU A 60 7.04 -5.39 6.41
CA LEU A 60 7.59 -6.73 6.15
C LEU A 60 6.76 -7.57 5.16
N GLN A 61 5.52 -7.17 4.85
CA GLN A 61 4.69 -7.83 3.83
C GLN A 61 4.84 -7.19 2.45
N THR A 62 5.54 -6.06 2.34
CA THR A 62 5.84 -5.39 1.07
C THR A 62 7.03 -6.05 0.36
N ASP A 63 7.18 -5.82 -0.95
CA ASP A 63 8.33 -6.35 -1.71
C ASP A 63 9.68 -5.89 -1.13
N ASN A 64 9.78 -4.64 -0.67
CA ASN A 64 10.99 -4.11 -0.03
C ASN A 64 11.25 -4.74 1.35
N GLY A 65 10.19 -4.97 2.13
CA GLY A 65 10.30 -5.65 3.42
C GLY A 65 10.73 -7.11 3.27
N LEU A 66 10.13 -7.84 2.32
CA LEU A 66 10.53 -9.21 1.99
C LEU A 66 11.99 -9.27 1.54
N ARG A 67 12.44 -8.32 0.72
CA ARG A 67 13.85 -8.22 0.33
C ARG A 67 14.77 -8.00 1.52
N TRP A 68 14.38 -7.14 2.46
CA TRP A 68 15.14 -6.89 3.68
C TRP A 68 15.24 -8.14 4.58
N ILE A 69 14.15 -8.90 4.74
CA ILE A 69 14.16 -10.18 5.47
C ILE A 69 15.21 -11.11 4.86
N ILE A 70 15.14 -11.31 3.55
CA ILE A 70 16.04 -12.18 2.81
C ILE A 70 17.49 -11.74 3.02
N ASP A 71 17.78 -10.45 2.84
CA ASP A 71 19.13 -9.90 2.99
C ASP A 71 19.70 -10.06 4.41
N ASN A 72 18.86 -10.08 5.46
CA ASN A 72 19.31 -10.28 6.83
C ASN A 72 19.40 -11.75 7.24
N GLU A 73 18.47 -12.61 6.80
CA GLU A 73 18.57 -14.06 7.01
C GLU A 73 19.88 -14.61 6.39
N TYR A 74 20.28 -14.09 5.22
CA TYR A 74 21.57 -14.44 4.61
C TYR A 74 22.78 -13.98 5.41
N LYS A 75 22.73 -12.83 6.11
CA LYS A 75 23.83 -12.34 6.96
C LYS A 75 24.01 -13.21 8.19
N GLU A 76 22.90 -13.60 8.83
CA GLU A 76 22.93 -14.49 10.01
C GLU A 76 23.45 -15.90 9.67
N SER A 77 23.27 -16.33 8.43
CA SER A 77 23.67 -17.67 7.95
C SER A 77 25.14 -17.79 7.51
N GLN A 78 25.88 -16.69 7.39
CA GLN A 78 27.30 -16.75 6.99
C GLN A 78 28.17 -17.27 8.13
N PRO A 79 29.00 -18.31 7.91
CA PRO A 79 30.01 -18.70 8.89
C PRO A 79 31.01 -17.56 9.10
N ILE A 80 31.33 -17.25 10.36
CA ILE A 80 32.45 -16.36 10.71
C ILE A 80 33.74 -17.04 10.21
N THR A 81 34.14 -16.74 8.97
CA THR A 81 35.39 -17.29 8.41
C THR A 81 36.54 -16.42 8.89
N SER A 82 37.16 -16.84 10.00
CA SER A 82 38.44 -16.29 10.45
C SER A 82 39.58 -16.85 9.58
N TYR A 83 39.86 -16.19 8.46
CA TYR A 83 41.22 -16.23 7.92
C TYR A 83 42.09 -15.35 8.84
N ASP A 84 43.12 -15.94 9.43
CA ASP A 84 44.17 -15.33 10.29
C ASP A 84 44.05 -15.39 11.82
N GLY A 85 43.14 -16.16 12.42
CA GLY A 85 43.22 -16.49 13.86
C GLY A 85 43.18 -15.28 14.82
N VAL A 86 42.91 -14.08 14.31
CA VAL A 86 42.61 -12.91 15.10
C VAL A 86 41.14 -13.01 15.45
N ASN A 87 40.85 -13.03 16.74
CA ASN A 87 39.50 -12.78 17.24
C ASN A 87 39.18 -11.32 16.89
N LEU A 88 38.71 -11.07 15.67
CA LEU A 88 37.92 -9.89 15.34
C LEU A 88 36.69 -10.05 16.20
N GLY A 89 36.78 -9.47 17.41
CA GLY A 89 35.81 -9.66 18.46
C GLY A 89 34.42 -9.65 17.86
N MET A 90 33.62 -10.66 18.23
CA MET A 90 32.17 -10.63 18.08
C MET A 90 31.77 -9.17 18.19
N LYS A 91 31.41 -8.54 17.06
CA LYS A 91 30.73 -7.28 17.15
C LYS A 91 29.45 -7.66 17.85
N ASN A 92 29.40 -7.37 19.15
CA ASN A 92 28.16 -7.23 19.88
C ASN A 92 27.42 -6.10 19.16
N THR A 93 26.79 -6.39 18.02
CA THR A 93 25.76 -5.54 17.43
C THR A 93 24.48 -5.82 18.21
N HIS A 94 24.54 -5.55 19.52
CA HIS A 94 23.35 -5.25 20.32
C HIS A 94 22.98 -3.76 20.13
N ASP A 95 23.25 -3.21 18.95
CA ASP A 95 22.62 -1.97 18.53
C ASP A 95 21.24 -2.40 18.05
N ASP A 96 20.30 -2.49 18.99
CA ASP A 96 18.84 -2.40 18.80
C ASP A 96 18.43 -2.44 17.31
N GLU A 97 18.42 -3.63 16.69
CA GLU A 97 18.14 -3.80 15.26
C GLU A 97 16.63 -3.59 15.04
N THR A 98 16.23 -2.33 15.13
CA THR A 98 14.90 -1.88 14.77
C THR A 98 14.63 -2.28 13.33
N ILE A 99 13.45 -2.85 13.11
CA ILE A 99 13.01 -3.24 11.78
C ILE A 99 12.78 -1.92 11.03
N PRO A 100 13.48 -1.66 9.90
CA PRO A 100 13.22 -0.47 9.15
C PRO A 100 11.81 -0.55 8.56
N PHE A 101 11.22 0.59 8.27
CA PHE A 101 10.01 0.64 7.46
C PHE A 101 9.98 1.92 6.64
N ASN A 102 9.24 1.87 5.53
CA ASN A 102 8.97 3.01 4.69
C ASN A 102 7.45 3.18 4.57
N GLU A 103 6.93 4.33 5.02
CA GLU A 103 5.48 4.58 5.03
C GLU A 103 4.88 4.69 3.62
N HIS A 104 5.67 5.08 2.63
CA HIS A 104 5.23 5.09 1.23
C HIS A 104 5.06 3.68 0.69
N ASP A 105 6.01 2.77 0.96
CA ASP A 105 5.89 1.36 0.58
C ASP A 105 4.67 0.71 1.23
N ILE A 106 4.43 0.99 2.51
CA ILE A 106 3.25 0.49 3.24
C ILE A 106 1.96 1.03 2.59
N ALA A 107 1.92 2.33 2.29
CA ALA A 107 0.75 2.95 1.68
C ALA A 107 0.46 2.37 0.30
N ASP A 108 1.48 2.21 -0.55
CA ASP A 108 1.34 1.62 -1.89
C ASP A 108 0.81 0.20 -1.80
N TYR A 109 1.39 -0.60 -0.91
CA TYR A 109 0.94 -1.96 -0.63
C TYR A 109 -0.53 -2.02 -0.19
N ILE A 110 -0.93 -1.18 0.77
CA ILE A 110 -2.33 -1.13 1.24
C ILE A 110 -3.28 -0.73 0.09
N VAL A 111 -2.91 0.29 -0.69
CA VAL A 111 -3.72 0.76 -1.81
C VAL A 111 -3.90 -0.36 -2.83
N ARG A 112 -2.81 -0.97 -3.27
CA ARG A 112 -2.81 -1.98 -4.34
C ARG A 112 -3.47 -3.28 -3.92
N GLU A 113 -3.07 -3.83 -2.78
CA GLU A 113 -3.47 -5.19 -2.37
C GLU A 113 -4.82 -5.24 -1.66
N TYR A 114 -5.28 -4.12 -1.09
CA TYR A 114 -6.53 -4.09 -0.32
C TYR A 114 -7.55 -3.11 -0.90
N ILE A 115 -7.19 -1.85 -1.11
CA ILE A 115 -8.18 -0.82 -1.49
C ILE A 115 -8.66 -1.06 -2.93
N LEU A 116 -7.76 -1.23 -3.89
CA LEU A 116 -8.13 -1.47 -5.29
C LEU A 116 -8.82 -2.82 -5.45
N VAL A 117 -8.37 -3.85 -4.73
CA VAL A 117 -9.03 -5.17 -4.72
C VAL A 117 -10.46 -5.07 -4.17
N ALA A 118 -10.66 -4.31 -3.08
CA ALA A 118 -11.99 -4.07 -2.54
C ALA A 118 -12.87 -3.28 -3.51
N ALA A 119 -12.34 -2.25 -4.15
CA ALA A 119 -13.04 -1.44 -5.14
C ALA A 119 -13.51 -2.28 -6.34
N GLY A 120 -12.65 -3.16 -6.85
CA GLY A 120 -13.00 -4.06 -7.96
C GLY A 120 -14.08 -5.10 -7.62
N ARG A 121 -14.33 -5.36 -6.33
CA ARG A 121 -15.35 -6.31 -5.85
C ARG A 121 -16.61 -5.62 -5.31
N TRP A 122 -16.60 -4.30 -5.20
CA TRP A 122 -17.64 -3.56 -4.53
C TRP A 122 -18.83 -3.27 -5.46
N HIS A 123 -20.02 -3.74 -5.10
CA HIS A 123 -21.21 -3.56 -5.93
C HIS A 123 -22.28 -2.79 -5.16
N ASN A 124 -22.92 -1.84 -5.84
CA ASN A 124 -24.15 -1.22 -5.36
C ASN A 124 -24.97 -0.70 -6.55
N ARG A 125 -26.27 -0.48 -6.33
CA ARG A 125 -27.20 -0.04 -7.40
C ARG A 125 -26.77 1.23 -8.14
N ARG A 126 -26.01 2.14 -7.51
CA ARG A 126 -25.55 3.37 -8.17
C ARG A 126 -24.41 3.09 -9.13
N ILE A 127 -23.46 2.25 -8.71
CA ILE A 127 -22.34 1.79 -9.53
C ILE A 127 -22.85 0.99 -10.72
N GLU A 128 -23.76 0.04 -10.48
CA GLU A 128 -24.40 -0.77 -11.52
C GLU A 128 -25.13 0.11 -12.54
N ALA A 129 -25.99 1.02 -12.07
CA ALA A 129 -26.72 1.93 -12.95
C ALA A 129 -25.78 2.84 -13.78
N PHE A 130 -24.66 3.28 -13.20
CA PHE A 130 -23.67 4.07 -13.93
C PHE A 130 -23.00 3.23 -15.03
N ILE A 131 -22.51 2.03 -14.70
CA ILE A 131 -21.86 1.12 -15.65
C ILE A 131 -22.81 0.70 -16.78
N ASP A 132 -24.07 0.40 -16.46
CA ASP A 132 -25.07 0.06 -17.48
C ASP A 132 -25.35 1.23 -18.42
N SER A 133 -25.37 2.47 -17.89
CA SER A 133 -25.62 3.66 -18.71
C SER A 133 -24.52 3.92 -19.73
N ILE A 134 -23.24 3.69 -19.36
CA ILE A 134 -22.10 3.87 -20.26
C ILE A 134 -21.84 2.67 -21.18
N SER A 135 -22.36 1.49 -20.83
CA SER A 135 -22.24 0.27 -21.66
C SER A 135 -23.31 0.19 -22.77
N SER A 136 -24.32 1.05 -22.69
CA SER A 136 -25.45 1.10 -23.63
C SER A 136 -25.26 2.11 -24.77
N ASP A 137 -24.21 2.93 -24.71
CA ASP A 137 -23.80 3.90 -25.72
C ASP A 137 -22.78 3.30 -26.71
#